data_AF-A0A7S2TJ61-F1
#
_entry.id   AF-A0A7S2TJ61-F1
#
_cell.length_a   1.000
_cell.length_b   1.000
_cell.length_c   1.000
_cell.angle_alpha   90.00
_cell.angle_beta   90.00
_cell.angle_gamma   90.00
#
_symmetry.space_group_name_H-M   'P 1'
#
loop_
_entity.id
_entity.type
_entity.pdbx_description
1 polymer ?
#
loop_
_entity_poly.entity_id
_entity_poly.type
_entity_poly.pdbx_seq_one_letter_code
_entity_poly.pdbx_strand_id
1 'polypeptide(L)'
;VTQDDALQATQTPREAMTFAAALRRPDLTTEQVNLKVEETLGVLKLLGSADKMIGDAVIRGISGGEKKRTAIGVELVTDPILLFLDEPTTGLDSTSAHDVIGHLKKIASKS
;
A
#
# COMPACT_ATOMS: atom_id res chain seq x y z
N VAL A 1 -7.44 6.44 -5.57
CA VAL A 1 -7.42 6.33 -4.08
C VAL A 1 -8.26 7.47 -3.53
N THR A 2 -9.27 7.16 -2.71
CA THR A 2 -10.16 8.15 -2.08
C THR A 2 -9.52 8.78 -0.84
N GLN A 3 -10.04 9.93 -0.40
CA GLN A 3 -9.51 10.69 0.74
C GLN A 3 -9.59 9.92 2.07
N ASP A 4 -10.67 9.14 2.27
CA ASP A 4 -10.74 8.13 3.33
C ASP A 4 -10.05 6.84 2.84
N ASP A 5 -8.87 6.57 3.38
CA ASP A 5 -8.17 5.31 3.17
C ASP A 5 -8.99 4.19 3.85
N ALA A 6 -9.85 3.50 3.08
CA ALA A 6 -10.73 2.43 3.56
C ALA A 6 -9.96 1.14 3.94
N LEU A 7 -8.91 1.28 4.74
CA LEU A 7 -8.14 0.18 5.30
C LEU A 7 -8.85 -0.35 6.55
N GLN A 8 -8.90 -1.67 6.69
CA GLN A 8 -9.41 -2.30 7.89
C GLN A 8 -8.37 -2.20 9.01
N ALA A 9 -8.72 -1.54 10.11
CA ALA A 9 -7.80 -1.29 11.22
C ALA A 9 -7.21 -2.56 11.85
N THR A 10 -7.94 -3.67 11.78
CA THR A 10 -7.53 -4.95 12.36
C THR A 10 -6.61 -5.79 11.46
N GLN A 11 -6.42 -5.41 10.20
CA GLN A 11 -5.55 -6.10 9.26
C GLN A 11 -4.11 -5.57 9.35
N THR A 12 -3.17 -6.37 8.84
CA THR A 12 -1.80 -5.93 8.54
C THR A 12 -1.69 -5.43 7.09
N PRO A 13 -0.68 -4.60 6.74
CA PRO A 13 -0.42 -4.21 5.36
C PRO A 13 -0.29 -5.40 4.41
N ARG A 14 0.37 -6.47 4.85
CA ARG A 14 0.53 -7.71 4.09
C ARG A 14 -0.84 -8.35 3.79
N GLU A 15 -1.66 -8.53 4.81
CA GLU A 15 -3.00 -9.11 4.66
C GLU A 15 -3.89 -8.28 3.73
N ALA A 16 -3.87 -6.95 3.87
CA ALA A 16 -4.65 -6.05 3.03
C ALA A 16 -4.25 -6.17 1.55
N MET A 17 -2.95 -6.19 1.25
CA MET A 17 -2.45 -6.35 -0.11
C MET A 17 -2.71 -7.76 -0.67
N THR A 18 -2.49 -8.81 0.12
CA THR A 18 -2.79 -10.19 -0.28
C THR A 18 -4.27 -10.36 -0.61
N PHE A 19 -5.16 -9.81 0.22
CA PHE A 19 -6.60 -9.85 -0.02
C PHE A 19 -6.98 -9.12 -1.30
N ALA A 20 -6.45 -7.91 -1.51
CA ALA A 20 -6.71 -7.12 -2.70
C ALA A 20 -6.21 -7.81 -3.98
N ALA A 21 -5.01 -8.40 -3.94
CA ALA A 21 -4.44 -9.15 -5.05
C ALA A 21 -5.25 -10.41 -5.36
N ALA A 22 -5.56 -11.22 -4.35
CA ALA A 22 -6.33 -12.46 -4.53
C ALA A 22 -7.71 -12.22 -5.15
N LEU A 23 -8.36 -11.09 -4.81
CA LEU A 23 -9.67 -10.73 -5.37
C LEU A 23 -9.59 -10.14 -6.78
N ARG A 24 -8.57 -9.32 -7.06
CA ARG A 24 -8.48 -8.55 -8.32
C ARG A 24 -7.57 -9.17 -9.37
N ARG A 25 -6.81 -10.21 -9.01
CA ARG A 25 -5.91 -10.97 -9.89
C ARG A 25 -6.18 -12.47 -9.80
N PRO A 26 -7.37 -12.93 -10.23
CA PRO A 26 -7.71 -14.36 -10.24
C PRO A 26 -6.86 -15.17 -11.23
N ASP A 27 -6.10 -14.50 -12.11
CA ASP A 27 -5.11 -15.09 -13.02
C ASP A 27 -3.83 -15.55 -12.32
N LEU A 28 -3.57 -15.11 -11.07
CA LEU A 28 -2.35 -15.43 -10.33
C LEU A 28 -2.55 -16.60 -9.36
N THR A 29 -1.52 -17.43 -9.22
CA THR A 29 -1.46 -18.43 -8.14
C THR A 29 -1.18 -17.77 -6.80
N THR A 30 -1.44 -18.48 -5.70
CA THR A 30 -1.11 -18.00 -4.34
C THR A 30 0.37 -17.64 -4.19
N GLU A 31 1.27 -18.41 -4.81
CA GLU A 31 2.71 -18.13 -4.78
C GLU A 31 3.03 -16.83 -5.53
N GLN A 32 2.45 -16.61 -6.70
CA GLN A 32 2.63 -15.38 -7.47
C GLN A 32 2.05 -14.16 -6.74
N VAL A 33 0.90 -14.31 -6.07
CA VAL A 33 0.33 -13.25 -5.22
C VAL A 33 1.29 -12.91 -4.09
N ASN A 34 1.83 -13.91 -3.38
CA ASN A 34 2.76 -13.68 -2.27
C ASN A 34 4.03 -12.95 -2.73
N LEU A 35 4.61 -13.37 -3.87
CA LEU A 35 5.77 -12.70 -4.47
C LEU A 35 5.44 -11.24 -4.80
N LYS A 36 4.28 -10.99 -5.42
CA LYS A 36 3.85 -9.64 -5.79
C LYS A 36 3.65 -8.73 -4.57
N VAL A 37 3.07 -9.28 -3.51
CA VAL A 37 2.86 -8.56 -2.24
C VAL A 37 4.21 -8.19 -1.62
N GLU A 38 5.17 -9.12 -1.56
CA GLU A 38 6.52 -8.84 -1.04
C GLU A 38 7.25 -7.75 -1.84
N GLU A 39 7.19 -7.82 -3.17
CA GLU A 39 7.76 -6.79 -4.04
C GLU A 39 7.14 -5.42 -3.78
N THR A 40 5.81 -5.36 -3.66
CA THR A 40 5.06 -4.12 -3.41
C THR A 40 5.40 -3.53 -2.05
N LEU A 41 5.47 -4.36 -1.00
CA LEU A 41 5.91 -3.97 0.34
C LEU A 41 7.34 -3.42 0.33
N GLY A 42 8.25 -4.06 -0.42
CA GLY A 42 9.63 -3.62 -0.57
C GLY A 42 9.73 -2.25 -1.25
N VAL A 43 9.04 -2.05 -2.37
CA VAL A 43 9.04 -0.79 -3.12
C VAL A 43 8.52 0.37 -2.28
N LEU A 44 7.52 0.11 -1.43
CA LEU A 44 6.90 1.12 -0.57
C LEU A 44 7.60 1.29 0.79
N LYS A 45 8.72 0.59 1.03
CA LYS A 45 9.44 0.56 2.31
C LYS A 45 8.53 0.18 3.50
N LEU A 46 7.64 -0.79 3.30
CA LEU A 46 6.70 -1.28 4.31
C LEU A 46 7.12 -2.61 4.96
N LEU A 47 8.22 -3.23 4.54
CA LEU A 47 8.67 -4.53 5.08
C LEU A 47 8.80 -4.54 6.62
N GLY A 48 9.29 -3.45 7.24
CA GLY A 48 9.43 -3.33 8.69
C GLY A 48 8.12 -3.12 9.46
N SER A 49 7.00 -2.91 8.76
CA SER A 49 5.66 -2.77 9.30
C SER A 49 4.63 -3.68 8.64
N ALA A 50 5.08 -4.61 7.79
CA ALA A 50 4.23 -5.47 6.97
C ALA A 50 3.25 -6.32 7.80
N ASP A 51 3.69 -6.73 8.99
CA ASP A 51 2.93 -7.61 9.91
C ASP A 51 2.46 -6.86 11.17
N LYS A 52 2.52 -5.53 11.17
CA LYS A 52 1.93 -4.69 12.24
C LYS A 52 0.50 -4.35 11.86
N MET A 53 -0.39 -4.27 12.85
CA MET A 53 -1.77 -3.82 12.60
C MET A 53 -1.77 -2.41 12.01
N ILE A 54 -2.61 -2.20 11.00
CA ILE A 54 -2.82 -0.88 10.39
C ILE A 54 -3.33 0.09 11.46
N GLY A 55 -4.31 -0.33 12.25
CA GLY A 55 -4.89 0.46 13.35
C GLY A 55 -5.67 1.69 12.88
N ASP A 56 -6.25 2.39 13.84
CA ASP A 56 -7.07 3.59 13.66
C ASP A 56 -6.94 4.52 14.89
N ALA A 57 -7.96 5.31 15.19
CA ALA A 57 -7.98 6.21 16.36
C ALA A 57 -8.12 5.46 17.71
N VAL A 58 -8.62 4.22 17.69
CA VAL A 58 -8.87 3.39 18.88
C VAL A 58 -7.78 2.33 19.02
N ILE A 59 -7.42 1.68 17.91
CA ILE A 59 -6.41 0.62 17.83
C ILE A 59 -5.10 1.25 17.39
N ARG A 60 -4.10 1.22 18.28
CA ARG A 60 -2.75 1.67 17.92
C ARG A 60 -2.19 0.79 16.79
N GLY A 61 -1.68 1.42 15.74
CA GLY A 61 -1.09 0.73 14.59
C GLY A 61 0.10 1.48 13.99
N ILE A 62 0.27 1.32 12.69
CA ILE A 62 1.34 1.96 11.91
C ILE A 62 1.14 3.49 11.82
N SER A 63 2.21 4.21 11.48
CA SER A 63 2.18 5.67 11.30
C SER A 63 1.28 6.11 10.15
N GLY A 64 0.82 7.37 10.14
CA GLY A 64 -0.01 7.90 9.06
C GLY A 64 0.63 7.78 7.68
N GLY A 65 1.94 8.03 7.58
CA GLY A 65 2.70 7.83 6.33
C GLY A 65 2.74 6.37 5.88
N GLU A 66 2.87 5.43 6.82
CA GLU A 66 2.76 4.00 6.51
C GLU A 66 1.35 3.62 6.08
N LYS A 67 0.29 4.13 6.73
CA LYS A 67 -1.10 3.92 6.30
C LYS A 67 -1.33 4.41 4.87
N LYS A 68 -0.85 5.62 4.54
CA LYS A 68 -0.98 6.16 3.17
C LYS A 68 -0.27 5.30 2.14
N ARG A 69 0.95 4.85 2.46
CA ARG A 69 1.69 3.91 1.59
C ARG A 69 0.98 2.56 1.48
N THR A 70 0.37 2.04 2.54
CA THR A 70 -0.44 0.82 2.50
C THR A 70 -1.65 0.98 1.58
N ALA A 71 -2.39 2.10 1.67
CA ALA A 71 -3.51 2.38 0.78
C ALA A 71 -3.09 2.45 -0.70
N ILE A 72 -1.95 3.08 -0.98
CA ILE A 72 -1.35 3.09 -2.33
C ILE A 72 -0.96 1.66 -2.75
N GLY A 73 -0.34 0.88 -1.86
CA GLY A 73 0.07 -0.50 -2.14
C GLY A 73 -1.08 -1.45 -2.43
N VAL A 74 -2.22 -1.28 -1.76
CA VAL A 74 -3.46 -2.03 -2.02
C VAL A 74 -3.93 -1.85 -3.47
N GLU A 75 -3.79 -0.64 -4.04
CA GLU A 75 -4.11 -0.41 -5.44
C GLU A 75 -3.01 -0.93 -6.38
N LEU A 76 -1.74 -0.69 -6.04
CA LEU A 76 -0.60 -1.07 -6.86
C LEU A 76 -0.40 -2.58 -7.03
N VAL A 77 -0.68 -3.36 -5.98
CA VAL A 77 -0.48 -4.82 -6.01
C VAL A 77 -1.31 -5.51 -7.11
N THR A 78 -2.31 -4.81 -7.65
CA THR A 78 -3.15 -5.31 -8.74
C THR A 78 -2.57 -5.09 -10.14
N ASP A 79 -1.42 -4.42 -10.27
CA ASP A 79 -0.84 -3.99 -11.55
C ASP A 79 -1.80 -3.14 -12.41
N PRO A 80 -2.29 -2.00 -11.90
CA PRO A 80 -3.14 -1.13 -12.70
C PRO A 80 -2.35 -0.51 -13.86
N ILE A 81 -2.95 -0.50 -15.06
CA ILE A 81 -2.39 0.19 -16.24
C ILE A 81 -2.40 1.71 -16.06
N LEU A 82 -3.34 2.23 -15.28
CA LEU A 82 -3.50 3.65 -14.99
C LEU A 82 -3.90 3.83 -13.53
N LEU A 83 -3.15 4.67 -12.80
CA LEU A 83 -3.37 4.93 -11.38
C LEU A 83 -3.77 6.40 -11.17
N PHE A 84 -4.98 6.61 -10.64
CA PHE A 84 -5.44 7.94 -10.20
C PHE A 84 -5.26 8.10 -8.69
N LEU A 85 -4.56 9.17 -8.31
CA LEU A 85 -4.31 9.53 -6.93
C LEU A 85 -4.86 10.93 -6.69
N ASP A 86 -5.83 11.05 -5.80
CA ASP A 86 -6.33 12.34 -5.35
C ASP A 86 -5.57 12.74 -4.08
N GLU A 87 -4.95 13.92 -4.11
CA GLU A 87 -4.12 14.49 -3.04
C GLU A 87 -3.23 13.48 -2.26
N PRO A 88 -2.30 12.75 -2.91
CA PRO A 88 -1.56 11.65 -2.28
C PRO A 88 -0.61 12.05 -1.14
N THR A 89 -0.38 13.35 -0.96
CA THR A 89 0.53 13.90 0.05
C THR A 89 -0.18 14.63 1.19
N THR A 90 -1.51 14.76 1.15
CA THR A 90 -2.27 15.47 2.18
C THR A 90 -2.17 14.74 3.53
N GLY A 91 -1.93 15.49 4.60
CA GLY A 91 -1.79 14.94 5.96
C GLY A 91 -0.43 14.31 6.27
N LEU A 92 0.55 14.39 5.36
CA LEU A 92 1.91 13.92 5.57
C LEU A 92 2.88 15.07 5.90
N ASP A 93 3.90 14.78 6.70
CA ASP A 93 5.07 15.65 6.80
C ASP A 93 5.88 15.67 5.49
N SER A 94 6.77 16.66 5.33
CA SER A 94 7.54 16.87 4.11
C SER A 94 8.39 15.66 3.72
N THR A 95 8.99 14.98 4.69
CA THR A 95 9.80 13.78 4.47
C THR A 95 8.95 12.62 3.96
N SER A 96 7.82 12.35 4.60
CA SER A 96 6.90 11.27 4.24
C SER A 96 6.25 11.51 2.88
N ALA A 97 5.87 12.76 2.59
CA ALA A 97 5.36 13.15 1.27
C ALA A 97 6.42 12.94 0.18
N HIS A 98 7.67 13.34 0.43
CA HIS A 98 8.77 13.11 -0.51
C HIS A 98 9.01 11.61 -0.77
N ASP A 99 9.00 10.79 0.27
CA ASP A 99 9.15 9.33 0.15
C ASP A 99 8.01 8.72 -0.69
N VAL A 100 6.76 9.10 -0.44
CA VAL A 100 5.59 8.62 -1.21
C VAL A 100 5.75 8.94 -2.70
N ILE A 101 6.04 10.20 -3.04
CA ILE A 101 6.24 10.62 -4.43
C ILE A 101 7.45 9.90 -5.06
N GLY A 102 8.53 9.74 -4.30
CA GLY A 102 9.72 9.00 -4.74
C GLY A 102 9.41 7.54 -5.08
N HIS A 103 8.57 6.86 -4.29
CA HIS A 103 8.13 5.50 -4.58
C HIS A 103 7.23 5.44 -5.81
N LEU A 104 6.25 6.33 -5.94
CA LEU A 104 5.37 6.42 -7.11
C LEU A 104 6.16 6.63 -8.40
N LYS A 105 7.18 7.50 -8.37
CA LYS A 105 8.07 7.73 -9.52
C LYS A 105 8.83 6.47 -9.93
N LYS A 106 9.33 5.69 -8.96
CA LYS A 106 10.03 4.42 -9.24
C LYS A 106 9.11 3.39 -9.89
N ILE A 107 7.85 3.33 -9.46
CA ILE A 107 6.84 2.44 -10.04
C ILE A 107 6.53 2.86 -11.48
N ALA A 108 6.29 4.15 -11.70
CA ALA A 108 6.01 4.68 -13.04
C ALA A 108 7.16 4.45 -14.03
N SER A 109 8.42 4.45 -13.57
CA SER A 109 9.58 4.17 -14.43
C SER A 109 9.84 2.69 -14.73
N LYS A 110 9.13 1.77 -14.07
CA LYS A 110 9.25 0.32 -14.28
C LYS A 110 8.23 -0.24 -15.28
N SER A 111 7.25 0.57 -15.69
CA SER A 111 6.21 0.22 -16.67
C SER A 111 6.60 0.66 -18.08
#